data_AF-A0A0T7PIW2-F1
#
_entry.id   AF-A0A0T7PIW2-F1
#
_cell.length_a   1.000
_cell.length_b   1.000
_cell.length_c   1.000
_cell.angle_alpha   90.00
_cell.angle_beta   90.00
_cell.angle_gamma   90.00
#
_symmetry.space_group_name_H-M   'P 1'
#
loop_
_entity.id
_entity.type
_entity.pdbx_description
1 polymer ?
#
loop_
_entity_poly.entity_id
_entity_poly.type
_entity_poly.pdbx_seq_one_letter_code
_entity_poly.pdbx_strand_id
1 'polypeptide(L)'
;MIDAVGTDASMSDALNAVRPGGTVSVVGVHDLQPFPLPALTCLLRSITLRMTMAPVQRTWPELIPLLQSGRLDVDGIFTTTLPLDEAAKGYATARARSGEELRFCLRPDSRDVLGAHETVDLYVHVRRCQSVADLQLEGAADGVDGPSMLN
;
A
#
# COMPACT_ATOMS: atom_id res chain seq x y z
N MET A 1 8.50 -19.10 -3.56
CA MET A 1 7.77 -18.67 -4.77
C MET A 1 6.74 -17.65 -4.36
N ILE A 2 6.64 -16.52 -5.07
CA ILE A 2 5.62 -15.49 -4.82
C ILE A 2 4.78 -15.38 -6.09
N ASP A 3 3.47 -15.56 -5.96
CA ASP A 3 2.53 -15.33 -7.05
C ASP A 3 1.79 -14.01 -6.84
N ALA A 4 2.02 -13.07 -7.75
CA ALA A 4 1.38 -11.75 -7.78
C ALA A 4 0.33 -11.63 -8.90
N VAL A 5 0.10 -12.70 -9.68
CA VAL A 5 -0.84 -12.71 -10.80
C VAL A 5 -2.20 -13.24 -10.35
N GLY A 6 -2.22 -14.35 -9.61
CA GLY A 6 -3.45 -14.90 -9.03
C GLY A 6 -4.35 -15.67 -10.01
N THR A 7 -3.86 -16.02 -11.20
CA THR A 7 -4.61 -16.88 -12.15
C THR A 7 -4.32 -18.35 -11.91
N ASP A 8 -5.23 -19.24 -12.31
CA ASP A 8 -5.06 -20.70 -12.22
C ASP A 8 -3.74 -21.18 -12.85
N ALA A 9 -3.39 -20.63 -14.01
CA ALA A 9 -2.15 -20.93 -14.70
C ALA A 9 -0.93 -20.52 -13.85
N SER A 10 -0.90 -19.28 -13.36
CA SER A 10 0.22 -18.78 -12.54
C SER A 10 0.39 -19.54 -11.22
N MET A 11 -0.72 -19.91 -10.58
CA MET A 11 -0.70 -20.69 -9.34
C MET A 11 -0.24 -22.13 -9.58
N SER A 12 -0.67 -22.75 -10.68
CA SER A 12 -0.22 -24.09 -11.08
C SER A 12 1.29 -24.09 -11.37
N ASP A 13 1.77 -23.10 -12.12
CA ASP A 13 3.19 -22.92 -12.40
C ASP A 13 4.00 -22.69 -11.12
N ALA A 14 3.49 -21.88 -10.19
CA ALA A 14 4.13 -21.64 -8.90
C ALA A 14 4.26 -22.91 -8.05
N LEU A 15 3.23 -23.75 -8.01
CA LEU A 15 3.24 -25.04 -7.30
C LEU A 15 4.17 -26.06 -7.98
N ASN A 16 4.32 -26.00 -9.30
CA ASN A 16 5.24 -26.87 -10.02
C ASN A 16 6.70 -26.43 -9.86
N ALA A 17 6.97 -25.12 -9.95
CA ALA A 17 8.31 -24.54 -9.91
C ALA A 17 8.94 -24.52 -8.49
N VAL A 18 8.14 -24.50 -7.42
CA VAL A 18 8.68 -24.44 -6.06
C VAL A 18 9.46 -25.72 -5.72
N ARG A 19 10.63 -25.61 -5.09
CA ARG A 19 11.37 -26.79 -4.62
C ARG A 19 10.53 -27.61 -3.61
N PRO A 20 10.74 -28.93 -3.48
CA PRO A 20 10.19 -29.71 -2.38
C PRO A 20 10.53 -29.09 -1.01
N GLY A 21 9.57 -29.11 -0.09
CA GLY A 21 9.64 -28.44 1.21
C GLY A 21 9.57 -26.91 1.13
N GLY A 22 9.25 -26.34 -0.04
CA GLY A 22 9.21 -24.89 -0.25
C GLY A 22 7.84 -24.26 0.00
N THR A 23 7.83 -22.92 -0.04
CA THR A 23 6.63 -22.10 0.18
C THR A 23 6.21 -21.37 -1.08
N VAL A 24 4.91 -21.43 -1.39
CA VAL A 24 4.22 -20.58 -2.36
C VAL A 24 3.40 -19.55 -1.59
N SER A 25 3.69 -18.26 -1.80
CA SER A 25 2.93 -17.14 -1.22
C SER A 25 2.12 -16.47 -2.32
N VAL A 26 0.79 -16.47 -2.19
CA VAL A 26 -0.12 -15.84 -3.15
C VAL A 26 -0.55 -14.49 -2.59
N VAL A 27 -0.21 -13.43 -3.34
CA VAL A 27 -0.61 -12.04 -3.07
C VAL A 27 -1.50 -11.46 -4.17
N GLY A 28 -1.52 -12.08 -5.35
CA GLY A 28 -2.46 -11.76 -6.43
C GLY A 28 -3.90 -12.08 -6.02
N VAL A 29 -4.84 -11.28 -6.50
CA VAL A 29 -6.28 -11.52 -6.28
C VAL A 29 -6.78 -12.45 -7.36
N HIS A 30 -7.24 -13.63 -6.93
CA HIS A 30 -7.84 -14.61 -7.82
C HIS A 30 -9.18 -14.12 -8.41
N ASP A 31 -9.57 -14.63 -9.58
CA ASP A 31 -10.76 -14.22 -10.33
C ASP A 31 -12.10 -14.67 -9.70
N LEU A 32 -12.06 -14.98 -8.41
CA LEU A 32 -13.16 -15.42 -7.55
C LEU A 32 -13.74 -16.80 -7.92
N GLN A 33 -13.11 -17.55 -8.82
CA GLN A 33 -13.47 -18.95 -9.04
C GLN A 33 -12.79 -19.88 -8.02
N PRO A 34 -13.27 -21.12 -7.87
CA PRO A 34 -12.55 -22.12 -7.07
C PRO A 34 -11.33 -22.64 -7.83
N PHE A 35 -10.13 -22.41 -7.29
CA PHE A 35 -8.90 -23.02 -7.80
C PHE A 35 -8.82 -24.51 -7.43
N PRO A 36 -8.64 -25.45 -8.40
CA PRO A 36 -8.50 -26.88 -8.13
C PRO A 36 -7.10 -27.24 -7.59
N LEU A 37 -6.88 -27.00 -6.30
CA LEU A 37 -5.60 -27.24 -5.64
C LEU A 37 -5.12 -28.71 -5.78
N PRO A 38 -3.91 -28.98 -6.33
CA PRO A 38 -3.34 -30.32 -6.43
C PRO A 38 -2.81 -30.82 -5.06
N ALA A 39 -3.72 -31.10 -4.13
CA ALA A 39 -3.41 -31.39 -2.73
C ALA A 39 -2.45 -32.57 -2.53
N LEU A 40 -2.58 -33.65 -3.32
CA LEU A 40 -1.68 -34.81 -3.24
C LEU A 40 -0.24 -34.43 -3.59
N THR A 41 -0.04 -33.65 -4.66
CA THR A 41 1.28 -33.17 -5.05
C THR A 41 1.87 -32.26 -3.97
N CYS A 42 1.06 -31.36 -3.40
CA CYS A 42 1.49 -30.50 -2.30
C CYS A 42 1.92 -31.31 -1.08
N LEU A 43 1.17 -32.35 -0.73
CA LEU A 43 1.49 -33.25 0.38
C LEU A 43 2.81 -34.00 0.14
N LEU A 44 2.93 -34.68 -1.01
CA LEU A 44 4.10 -35.49 -1.34
C LEU A 44 5.39 -34.65 -1.43
N ARG A 45 5.27 -33.39 -1.83
CA ARG A 45 6.39 -32.44 -1.91
C ARG A 45 6.52 -31.54 -0.69
N SER A 46 5.72 -31.75 0.35
CA SER A 46 5.71 -30.95 1.59
C SER A 46 5.65 -29.43 1.32
N ILE A 47 4.80 -29.01 0.40
CA ILE A 47 4.66 -27.60 -0.01
C ILE A 47 3.81 -26.84 1.02
N THR A 48 4.28 -25.68 1.43
CA THR A 48 3.49 -24.72 2.21
C THR A 48 2.82 -23.72 1.25
N LEU A 49 1.50 -23.60 1.32
CA LEU A 49 0.74 -22.57 0.61
C LEU A 49 0.30 -21.49 1.59
N ARG A 50 0.73 -20.25 1.36
CA ARG A 50 0.36 -19.07 2.16
C ARG A 50 -0.44 -18.12 1.29
N MET A 51 -1.63 -17.76 1.74
CA MET A 51 -2.50 -16.77 1.10
C MET A 51 -2.73 -15.61 2.06
N THR A 52 -2.74 -14.39 1.56
CA THR A 52 -2.97 -13.21 2.39
C THR A 52 -3.62 -12.09 1.58
N MET A 53 -4.57 -11.40 2.21
CA MET A 53 -5.02 -10.09 1.78
C MET A 53 -4.20 -9.06 2.53
N ALA A 54 -3.68 -8.05 1.82
CA ALA A 54 -2.72 -7.07 2.30
C ALA A 54 -2.98 -6.65 3.76
N PRO A 55 -2.25 -7.22 4.76
CA PRO A 55 -2.51 -6.95 6.17
C PRO A 55 -1.74 -5.70 6.58
N VAL A 56 -2.18 -4.56 6.04
CA VAL A 56 -1.45 -3.28 6.05
C VAL A 56 -1.04 -2.89 7.47
N GLN A 57 -2.01 -2.80 8.38
CA GLN A 57 -1.78 -2.39 9.78
C GLN A 57 -0.80 -3.31 10.53
N ARG A 58 -0.87 -4.62 10.28
CA ARG A 58 0.03 -5.61 10.88
C ARG A 58 1.47 -5.44 10.38
N THR A 59 1.65 -4.96 9.16
CA THR A 59 2.95 -4.88 8.50
C THR A 59 3.67 -3.55 8.80
N TRP A 60 2.92 -2.50 9.18
CA TRP A 60 3.47 -1.17 9.46
C TRP A 60 4.64 -1.11 10.45
N PRO A 61 4.60 -1.80 11.62
CA PRO A 61 5.69 -1.74 12.59
C PRO A 61 7.03 -2.21 12.03
N GLU A 62 7.02 -3.12 11.05
CA GLU A 62 8.23 -3.60 10.38
C GLU A 62 8.56 -2.77 9.13
N LEU A 63 7.54 -2.37 8.36
CA LEU A 63 7.71 -1.66 7.08
C LEU A 63 8.25 -0.24 7.26
N ILE A 64 7.73 0.53 8.22
CA ILE A 64 8.10 1.94 8.41
C ILE A 64 9.59 2.08 8.74
N PRO A 65 10.17 1.32 9.69
CA PRO A 65 11.61 1.38 9.95
C PRO A 65 12.48 1.02 8.73
N LEU A 66 12.03 0.09 7.87
CA LEU A 66 12.75 -0.27 6.64
C LEU A 66 12.79 0.87 5.63
N LEU A 67 11.69 1.62 5.50
CA LEU A 67 11.62 2.82 4.66
C LEU A 67 12.50 3.94 5.23
N GLN A 68 12.37 4.24 6.53
CA GLN A 68 13.11 5.31 7.20
C GLN A 68 14.63 5.07 7.19
N SER A 69 15.06 3.81 7.33
CA SER A 69 16.47 3.45 7.25
C SER A 69 17.04 3.40 5.83
N GLY A 70 16.20 3.60 4.80
CA GLY A 70 16.59 3.46 3.39
C GLY A 70 16.90 2.02 2.97
N ARG A 71 16.63 1.03 3.83
CA ARG A 71 16.77 -0.39 3.48
C ARG A 71 15.74 -0.88 2.48
N LEU A 72 14.61 -0.18 2.39
CA LEU A 72 13.61 -0.35 1.36
C LEU A 72 13.47 0.98 0.62
N ASP A 73 14.04 1.04 -0.59
CA ASP A 73 13.85 2.17 -1.48
C ASP A 73 12.56 1.99 -2.30
N VAL A 74 11.72 3.02 -2.27
CA VAL A 74 10.44 3.08 -2.98
C VAL A 74 10.39 4.22 -4.00
N ASP A 75 11.53 4.89 -4.22
CA ASP A 75 11.65 5.89 -5.27
C ASP A 75 11.32 5.25 -6.63
N GLY A 76 10.57 5.98 -7.46
CA GLY A 76 10.15 5.50 -8.78
C GLY A 76 8.92 4.58 -8.79
N ILE A 77 8.35 4.21 -7.63
CA ILE A 77 7.07 3.48 -7.61
C ILE A 77 5.95 4.32 -8.26
N PHE A 78 5.93 5.63 -7.99
CA PHE A 78 5.00 6.58 -8.59
C PHE A 78 5.64 7.16 -9.85
N THR A 79 5.23 6.65 -11.00
CA THR A 79 5.72 7.09 -12.32
C THR A 79 4.99 8.32 -12.82
N THR A 80 3.75 8.52 -12.37
CA THR A 80 2.86 9.55 -12.90
C THR A 80 2.21 10.30 -11.76
N THR A 81 2.21 11.64 -11.83
CA THR A 81 1.51 12.49 -10.88
C THR A 81 0.50 13.34 -11.62
N LEU A 82 -0.76 13.35 -11.15
CA LEU A 82 -1.85 14.12 -11.73
C LEU A 82 -2.55 14.94 -10.63
N PRO A 83 -3.19 16.07 -10.97
CA PRO A 83 -4.10 16.72 -10.04
C PRO A 83 -5.35 15.84 -9.81
N LEU A 84 -6.00 16.01 -8.66
CA LEU A 84 -7.14 15.17 -8.24
C LEU A 84 -8.35 15.28 -9.19
N ASP A 85 -8.57 16.44 -9.80
CA ASP A 85 -9.61 16.68 -10.80
C ASP A 85 -9.39 15.88 -12.11
N GLU A 86 -8.16 15.45 -12.39
CA GLU A 86 -7.80 14.56 -13.50
C GLU A 86 -7.87 13.07 -13.15
N ALA A 87 -8.42 12.67 -11.99
CA ALA A 87 -8.49 11.26 -11.58
C ALA A 87 -9.11 10.34 -12.65
N ALA A 88 -10.17 10.79 -13.34
CA ALA A 88 -10.83 10.02 -14.39
C ALA A 88 -9.88 9.64 -15.55
N LYS A 89 -8.99 10.55 -15.93
CA LYS A 89 -7.95 10.30 -16.93
C LYS A 89 -6.94 9.28 -16.41
N GLY A 90 -6.50 9.42 -15.15
CA GLY A 90 -5.63 8.44 -14.51
C GLY A 90 -6.19 7.02 -14.53
N TYR A 91 -7.48 6.86 -14.19
CA TYR A 91 -8.16 5.55 -14.27
C TYR A 91 -8.27 5.02 -15.71
N ALA A 92 -8.57 5.89 -16.68
CA ALA A 92 -8.64 5.49 -18.09
C ALA A 92 -7.28 4.99 -18.60
N THR A 93 -6.20 5.69 -18.27
CA THR A 93 -4.83 5.29 -18.61
C THR A 93 -4.45 3.97 -17.93
N ALA A 94 -4.69 3.84 -16.63
CA ALA A 94 -4.42 2.60 -15.89
C ALA A 94 -5.17 1.39 -16.48
N ARG A 95 -6.41 1.60 -16.93
CA ARG A 95 -7.23 0.57 -17.58
C ARG A 95 -6.70 0.20 -18.97
N ALA A 96 -6.14 1.14 -19.71
CA ALA A 96 -5.56 0.88 -21.04
C ALA A 96 -4.31 0.00 -20.99
N ARG A 97 -3.62 -0.07 -19.83
CA ARG A 97 -2.44 -0.93 -19.59
C ARG A 97 -1.35 -0.75 -20.66
N SER A 98 -1.04 0.49 -21.02
CA SER A 98 0.07 0.91 -21.91
C SER A 98 1.43 0.36 -21.46
N GLY A 99 1.60 0.11 -20.15
CA GLY A 99 2.84 -0.41 -19.56
C GLY A 99 3.89 0.66 -19.25
N GLU A 100 3.59 1.93 -19.53
CA GLU A 100 4.47 3.06 -19.24
C GLU A 100 4.29 3.58 -17.80
N GLU A 101 3.09 3.40 -17.23
CA GLU A 101 2.76 3.83 -15.87
C GLU A 101 2.65 2.66 -14.87
N LEU A 102 3.31 2.80 -13.71
CA LEU A 102 3.29 1.82 -12.62
C LEU A 102 2.29 2.19 -11.52
N ARG A 103 2.36 3.42 -11.00
CA ARG A 103 1.38 3.99 -10.07
C ARG A 103 1.18 5.48 -10.31
N PHE A 104 -0.06 5.90 -10.06
CA PHE A 104 -0.49 7.30 -10.12
C PHE A 104 -0.49 7.89 -8.71
N CYS A 105 0.12 9.07 -8.55
CA CYS A 105 -0.04 9.92 -7.38
C CYS A 105 -1.05 11.02 -7.75
N LEU A 106 -2.17 11.09 -7.02
CA LEU A 106 -3.14 12.18 -7.19
C LEU A 106 -2.86 13.25 -6.15
N ARG A 107 -2.66 14.49 -6.59
CA ARG A 107 -2.45 15.64 -5.70
C ARG A 107 -3.74 16.44 -5.56
N PRO A 108 -4.27 16.59 -4.33
CA PRO A 108 -5.38 17.52 -4.10
C PRO A 108 -4.92 18.96 -4.38
N ASP A 109 -5.83 19.82 -4.84
CA ASP A 109 -5.51 21.25 -4.90
C ASP A 109 -5.63 21.86 -3.50
N SER A 110 -4.76 22.82 -3.19
CA SER A 110 -4.70 23.55 -1.92
C SER A 110 -6.03 24.20 -1.50
N ARG A 111 -6.93 24.46 -2.45
CA ARG A 111 -8.28 25.01 -2.23
C ARG A 111 -9.30 23.97 -1.77
N ASP A 112 -9.08 22.69 -2.07
CA ASP A 112 -9.94 21.59 -1.63
C ASP A 112 -9.71 21.22 -0.15
N VAL A 113 -8.55 21.62 0.39
CA VAL A 113 -8.10 21.29 1.75
C VAL A 113 -8.62 22.29 2.80
N LEU A 114 -9.05 23.50 2.40
CA LEU A 114 -9.50 24.57 3.31
C LEU A 114 -10.93 24.39 3.86
N GLY A 115 -11.58 23.24 3.61
CA GLY A 115 -12.91 22.90 4.12
C GLY A 115 -12.95 21.82 5.21
N ALA A 116 -11.82 21.22 5.58
CA ALA A 116 -11.75 20.17 6.58
C ALA A 116 -10.60 20.46 7.56
N HIS A 117 -10.93 20.51 8.85
CA HIS A 117 -9.96 20.62 9.93
C HIS A 117 -8.80 19.63 9.78
N GLU A 118 -7.58 20.12 9.98
CA GLU A 118 -6.32 19.37 10.16
C GLU A 118 -6.00 18.30 9.10
N THR A 119 -5.16 18.72 8.16
CA THR A 119 -4.52 17.93 7.12
C THR A 119 -3.87 16.66 7.65
N VAL A 120 -4.47 15.50 7.39
CA VAL A 120 -3.76 14.22 7.41
C VAL A 120 -3.17 13.99 6.02
N ASP A 121 -1.99 14.56 5.78
CA ASP A 121 -1.14 14.19 4.65
C ASP A 121 -0.64 12.76 4.87
N LEU A 122 -1.47 11.75 4.57
CA LEU A 122 -1.03 10.36 4.53
C LEU A 122 -0.28 10.07 3.22
N TYR A 123 0.75 10.87 2.94
CA TYR A 123 1.84 10.50 2.06
C TYR A 123 3.10 11.25 2.50
N VAL A 124 3.75 10.71 3.54
CA VAL A 124 4.99 11.27 4.10
C VAL A 124 6.02 11.41 2.99
N HIS A 125 6.36 12.66 2.72
CA HIS A 125 7.51 13.10 1.95
C HIS A 125 8.79 12.72 2.73
N VAL A 126 9.28 11.47 2.61
CA VAL A 126 10.53 10.97 3.24
C VAL A 126 11.77 11.54 2.52
N ARG A 127 11.84 12.85 2.30
CA ARG A 127 13.06 13.51 1.78
C ARG A 127 13.59 14.66 2.64
N ARG A 128 12.96 14.99 3.78
CA ARG A 128 13.47 16.05 4.69
C ARG A 128 13.34 15.80 6.20
N CYS A 129 13.11 14.56 6.65
CA CYS A 129 13.15 14.28 8.09
C CYS A 129 14.56 13.79 8.46
N GLN A 130 15.37 14.63 9.11
CA GLN A 130 16.73 14.28 9.55
C GLN A 130 16.81 13.79 11.00
N SER A 131 15.71 13.84 11.77
CA SER A 131 15.64 13.16 13.08
C SER A 131 14.20 12.97 13.59
N VAL A 132 14.03 12.07 14.55
CA VAL A 132 12.75 11.76 15.23
C VAL A 132 12.19 12.96 16.03
N ALA A 133 13.01 13.99 16.31
CA ALA A 133 12.60 15.15 17.10
C ALA A 133 11.71 16.14 16.32
N ASP A 134 11.68 16.10 14.98
CA ASP A 134 10.87 17.02 14.17
C ASP A 134 9.39 16.61 14.08
N LEU A 135 8.99 15.52 14.76
CA LEU A 135 7.61 15.01 14.84
C LEU A 135 6.87 15.53 16.09
N GLN A 136 7.20 16.73 16.58
CA GLN A 136 6.47 17.34 17.70
C GLN A 136 5.20 18.05 17.21
N LEU A 137 4.05 17.50 17.58
CA LEU A 137 2.74 18.13 17.51
C LEU A 137 2.70 19.31 18.51
N GLU A 138 3.02 20.53 18.07
CA GLU A 138 2.81 21.73 18.90
C GLU A 138 1.37 22.23 18.78
N GLY A 139 0.52 21.82 19.72
CA GLY A 139 -0.71 22.53 20.07
C GLY A 139 -0.43 23.42 21.28
N ALA A 140 -0.22 24.72 21.06
CA ALA A 140 -0.10 25.72 22.13
C ALA A 140 -1.35 26.61 22.16
N ALA A 141 -1.93 26.68 23.36
CA ALA A 141 -3.15 27.38 23.70
C ALA A 141 -3.03 28.90 23.54
N ASP A 142 -4.11 29.53 23.06
CA ASP A 142 -4.40 30.93 23.37
C ASP A 142 -5.85 31.06 23.80
N GLY A 143 -6.02 31.62 25.00
CA GLY A 143 -7.29 31.76 25.69
C GLY A 143 -8.19 32.81 25.05
N VAL A 144 -9.50 32.55 25.11
CA VAL A 144 -10.52 33.58 24.92
C VAL A 144 -11.51 33.45 26.07
N ASP A 145 -11.64 34.57 26.78
CA ASP A 145 -12.60 34.84 27.86
C ASP A 145 -14.01 34.34 27.53
N GLY A 146 -14.58 33.52 28.42
CA GLY A 146 -16.02 33.26 28.43
C GLY A 146 -16.76 34.38 29.17
N PRO A 147 -17.91 34.87 28.67
CA PRO A 147 -18.73 35.76 29.47
C PRO A 147 -19.36 34.98 30.62
N SER A 148 -19.39 35.62 31.79
CA SER A 148 -20.14 35.19 32.97
C SER A 148 -21.65 35.24 32.73
N MET A 149 -22.38 34.63 33.67
CA MET A 149 -23.84 34.62 33.92
C MET A 149 -24.48 33.26 33.57
N LEU A 150 -25.29 32.60 34.40
CA LEU A 150 -25.77 32.78 35.77
C LEU A 150 -26.51 31.46 36.11
N ASN A 151 -26.39 31.05 37.38
CA ASN A 151 -27.19 30.07 38.14
C ASN A 151 -27.07 28.58 37.81
#